data_AF-A0A1I3CGB4-F1
#
_entry.id   AF-A0A1I3CGB4-F1
#
_cell.length_a   1.000
_cell.length_b   1.000
_cell.length_c   1.000
_cell.angle_alpha   90.00
_cell.angle_beta   90.00
_cell.angle_gamma   90.00
#
_symmetry.space_group_name_H-M   'P 1'
#
loop_
_entity.id
_entity.type
_entity.pdbx_description
1 polymer ?
#
loop_
_entity_poly.entity_id
_entity_poly.type
_entity_poly.pdbx_seq_one_letter_code
_entity_poly.pdbx_strand_id
1 'polypeptide(L)'
;MAKEERRVGYGLPTLLAIGVHVLVLLVTALRWPDTDADPSSSAVVQATLVTTETATDQAQRAKEAQARAAANQEAEQAQEQEQEQERQRQSEAEEAARQQAEAEALARREAEQQAREEALKQAKAEAERRAEEAARQAQLREEQAEQRRQEEASQQAERQRQEEARRKAEEEAKRKAEAEAKRKAEEEAKRKA
;
A
#
# COMPACT_ATOMS: atom_id res chain seq x y z
N MET A 1 3.98 33.29 -25.44
CA MET A 1 2.82 33.93 -24.79
C MET A 1 1.72 32.88 -24.65
N ALA A 2 1.54 32.29 -23.48
CA ALA A 2 0.33 31.54 -23.13
C ALA A 2 0.08 31.78 -21.64
N LYS A 3 -1.08 32.39 -21.34
CA LYS A 3 -1.52 32.84 -20.02
C LYS A 3 -2.01 31.66 -19.17
N GLU A 4 -1.84 31.81 -17.86
CA GLU A 4 -2.29 30.94 -16.77
C GLU A 4 -3.80 30.65 -16.81
N GLU A 5 -4.19 29.43 -16.43
CA GLU A 5 -5.42 29.21 -15.65
C GLU A 5 -5.12 28.20 -14.52
N ARG A 6 -4.80 28.73 -13.34
CA ARG A 6 -4.81 27.92 -12.11
C ARG A 6 -6.25 27.80 -11.65
N ARG A 7 -6.80 26.58 -11.70
CA ARG A 7 -8.08 26.26 -11.06
C ARG A 7 -7.90 26.32 -9.54
N VAL A 8 -8.07 27.50 -8.95
CA VAL A 8 -8.21 27.66 -7.51
C VAL A 8 -9.55 27.03 -7.11
N GLY A 9 -9.51 25.92 -6.39
CA GLY A 9 -10.70 25.22 -5.94
C GLY A 9 -11.47 26.04 -4.92
N TYR A 10 -12.56 26.70 -5.34
CA TYR A 10 -13.41 27.51 -4.46
C TYR A 10 -14.24 26.71 -3.45
N GLY A 11 -14.12 25.37 -3.41
CA GLY A 11 -14.92 24.50 -2.53
C GLY A 11 -14.65 24.72 -1.04
N LEU A 12 -13.37 24.86 -0.64
CA LEU A 12 -13.00 25.12 0.76
C LEU A 12 -13.47 26.51 1.24
N PRO A 13 -13.22 27.63 0.53
CA PRO A 13 -13.69 28.94 0.98
C PRO A 13 -15.22 29.10 0.95
N THR A 14 -15.93 28.43 0.03
CA THR A 14 -17.42 28.48 0.01
C THR A 14 -18.04 27.71 1.19
N LEU A 15 -17.53 26.53 1.54
CA LEU A 15 -17.96 25.79 2.72
C LEU A 15 -17.74 26.59 4.01
N LEU A 16 -16.57 27.23 4.13
CA LEU A 16 -16.24 28.07 5.28
C LEU A 16 -17.16 29.30 5.37
N ALA A 17 -17.44 29.95 4.23
CA ALA A 17 -18.36 31.08 4.18
C ALA A 17 -19.78 30.67 4.61
N ILE A 18 -20.29 29.54 4.13
CA ILE A 18 -21.61 29.02 4.54
C ILE A 18 -21.63 28.73 6.04
N GLY A 19 -20.59 28.07 6.57
CA GLY A 19 -20.48 27.77 8.01
C GLY A 19 -20.52 29.02 8.88
N VAL A 20 -19.82 30.09 8.49
CA VAL A 20 -19.83 31.37 9.23
C VAL A 20 -21.21 32.01 9.22
N HIS A 21 -21.94 31.98 8.10
CA HIS A 21 -23.29 32.56 8.04
C HIS A 21 -24.27 31.78 8.93
N VAL A 22 -24.20 30.44 8.95
CA VAL A 22 -25.02 29.61 9.83
C VAL A 22 -24.70 29.90 11.31
N LEU A 23 -23.42 30.03 11.65
CA LEU A 23 -22.99 30.35 13.01
C LEU A 23 -23.55 31.70 13.48
N VAL A 24 -23.48 32.74 12.64
CA VAL A 24 -24.02 34.08 12.96
C VAL A 24 -25.53 34.02 13.18
N LEU A 25 -26.28 33.28 12.34
CA LEU A 25 -27.71 33.09 12.54
C LEU A 25 -28.03 32.37 13.86
N LEU A 26 -27.24 31.36 14.22
CA LEU A 26 -27.40 30.60 15.46
C LEU A 26 -27.15 31.47 16.70
N VAL A 27 -26.10 32.28 16.67
CA VAL A 27 -25.79 33.23 17.76
C VAL A 27 -26.87 34.31 17.87
N THR A 28 -27.42 34.78 16.75
CA THR A 28 -28.48 35.79 16.74
C THR A 28 -29.79 35.22 17.29
N ALA A 29 -30.12 33.98 16.95
CA ALA A 29 -31.28 33.27 17.51
C ALA A 29 -31.15 33.03 19.01
N LEU A 30 -29.95 32.67 19.50
CA LEU A 30 -29.65 32.49 20.92
C LEU A 30 -29.65 33.81 21.72
N ARG A 31 -29.50 34.94 21.02
CA ARG A 31 -29.43 36.28 21.59
C ARG A 31 -30.71 37.08 21.46
N TRP A 32 -31.85 36.46 21.11
CA TRP A 32 -33.13 37.17 21.16
C TRP A 32 -33.60 37.24 22.62
N PRO A 33 -33.51 38.39 23.31
CA PRO A 33 -34.28 38.59 24.53
C PRO A 33 -35.75 38.61 24.13
N ASP A 34 -36.59 37.88 24.88
CA ASP A 34 -38.04 38.04 24.85
C ASP A 34 -38.36 39.53 24.80
N THR A 35 -38.89 39.98 23.67
CA THR A 35 -39.48 41.31 23.61
C THR A 35 -40.79 41.16 24.37
N ASP A 36 -40.76 41.47 25.67
CA ASP A 36 -41.95 41.60 26.48
C ASP A 36 -42.92 42.53 25.74
N ALA A 37 -44.00 41.94 25.24
CA ALA A 37 -45.12 42.69 24.72
C ALA A 37 -45.65 43.55 25.87
N ASP A 38 -45.67 44.86 25.67
CA ASP A 38 -46.15 45.88 26.58
C ASP A 38 -47.46 45.41 27.27
N PRO A 39 -47.45 45.12 28.59
CA PRO A 39 -48.66 44.72 29.27
C PRO A 39 -49.51 45.97 29.45
N SER A 40 -50.50 46.11 28.58
CA SER A 40 -51.59 47.07 28.74
C SER A 40 -52.08 47.06 30.19
N SER A 41 -52.00 48.23 30.82
CA SER A 41 -52.35 48.50 32.21
C SER A 41 -53.73 47.94 32.59
N SER A 42 -53.74 46.76 33.23
CA SER A 42 -54.80 46.37 34.14
C SER A 42 -54.20 46.34 35.54
N ALA A 43 -54.72 47.19 36.43
CA ALA A 43 -54.31 47.25 37.82
C ALA A 43 -54.34 45.85 38.46
N VAL A 44 -53.16 45.25 38.65
CA VAL A 44 -53.02 44.00 39.38
C VAL A 44 -53.22 44.32 40.85
N VAL A 45 -54.42 44.07 41.35
CA VAL A 45 -54.70 44.07 42.78
C VAL A 45 -53.84 42.95 43.39
N GLN A 46 -52.84 43.32 44.17
CA GLN A 46 -52.07 42.38 44.99
C GLN A 46 -52.98 41.90 46.12
N ALA A 47 -53.81 40.90 45.80
CA ALA A 47 -54.60 40.18 46.78
C ALA A 47 -53.64 39.29 47.58
N THR A 48 -53.16 39.79 48.72
CA THR A 48 -52.48 38.95 49.71
C THR A 48 -53.53 38.01 50.30
N LEU A 49 -53.57 36.78 49.80
CA LEU A 49 -54.39 35.73 50.39
C LEU A 49 -53.83 35.43 51.79
N VAL A 50 -54.45 36.01 52.82
CA VAL A 50 -54.13 35.68 54.21
C VAL A 50 -54.82 34.36 54.51
N THR A 51 -54.16 33.26 54.17
CA THR A 51 -54.60 31.91 54.56
C THR A 51 -54.49 31.81 56.07
N THR A 52 -55.62 31.59 56.75
CA THR A 52 -55.66 31.30 58.19
C THR A 52 -55.14 29.88 58.43
N GLU A 53 -53.83 29.69 58.28
CA GLU A 53 -53.17 28.41 58.56
C GLU A 53 -53.21 28.16 60.06
N THR A 54 -53.77 27.02 60.45
CA THR A 54 -53.79 26.61 61.84
C THR A 54 -52.46 25.95 62.21
N ALA A 55 -52.12 25.90 63.51
CA ALA A 55 -50.88 25.24 63.96
C ALA A 55 -50.75 23.78 63.49
N THR A 56 -51.88 23.11 63.23
CA THR A 56 -51.94 21.76 62.68
C THR A 56 -51.53 21.71 61.19
N ASP A 57 -51.90 22.72 60.39
CA ASP A 57 -51.54 22.79 58.96
C ASP A 57 -50.03 22.98 58.76
N GLN A 58 -49.38 23.80 59.61
CA GLN A 58 -47.94 23.98 59.55
C GLN A 58 -47.17 22.70 59.93
N ALA A 59 -47.62 21.98 60.95
CA ALA A 59 -47.02 20.70 61.33
C ALA A 59 -47.17 19.64 60.22
N GLN A 60 -48.32 19.63 59.54
CA GLN A 60 -48.58 18.74 58.41
C GLN A 60 -47.65 19.05 57.22
N ARG A 61 -47.49 20.33 56.87
CA ARG A 61 -46.56 20.76 55.80
C ARG A 61 -45.10 20.47 56.12
N ALA A 62 -44.68 20.64 57.38
CA ALA A 62 -43.32 20.30 57.79
C ALA A 62 -43.04 18.80 57.61
N LYS A 63 -44.00 17.93 57.95
CA LYS A 63 -43.91 16.48 57.68
C LYS A 63 -43.89 16.15 56.18
N GLU A 64 -44.74 16.79 55.38
CA GLU A 64 -44.76 16.57 53.93
C GLU A 64 -43.48 17.06 53.25
N ALA A 65 -42.92 18.19 53.71
CA ALA A 65 -41.63 18.69 53.24
C ALA A 65 -40.48 17.75 53.58
N GLN A 66 -40.46 17.16 54.79
CA GLN A 66 -39.49 16.13 55.16
C GLN A 66 -39.66 14.86 54.33
N ALA A 67 -40.90 14.42 54.08
CA ALA A 67 -41.17 13.26 53.23
C ALA A 67 -40.72 13.49 51.77
N ARG A 68 -40.95 14.69 51.21
CA ARG A 68 -40.44 15.08 49.89
C ARG A 68 -38.92 15.17 49.84
N ALA A 69 -38.29 15.69 50.90
CA ALA A 69 -36.83 15.74 50.98
C ALA A 69 -36.22 14.33 51.02
N ALA A 70 -36.82 13.41 51.79
CA ALA A 70 -36.40 12.01 51.81
C ALA A 70 -36.60 11.32 50.45
N ALA A 71 -37.74 11.55 49.80
CA ALA A 71 -38.01 11.00 48.46
C ALA A 71 -37.04 11.55 47.40
N ASN A 72 -36.66 12.83 47.48
CA ASN A 72 -35.67 13.42 46.58
C ASN A 72 -34.27 12.84 46.81
N GLN A 73 -33.88 12.56 48.07
CA GLN A 73 -32.60 11.91 48.37
C GLN A 73 -32.55 10.47 47.84
N GLU A 74 -33.64 9.70 47.98
CA GLU A 74 -33.71 8.35 47.40
C GLU A 74 -33.66 8.40 45.86
N ALA A 75 -34.30 9.40 45.24
CA ALA A 75 -34.25 9.61 43.80
C ALA A 75 -32.85 10.01 43.30
N GLU A 76 -32.13 10.88 44.03
CA GLU A 76 -30.73 11.21 43.73
C GLU A 76 -29.83 9.99 43.85
N GLN A 77 -29.97 9.18 44.91
CA GLN A 77 -29.19 7.95 45.08
C GLN A 77 -29.47 6.92 43.98
N ALA A 78 -30.73 6.80 43.55
CA ALA A 78 -31.09 5.94 42.41
C ALA A 78 -30.45 6.44 41.11
N GLN A 79 -30.47 7.75 40.85
CA GLN A 79 -29.81 8.34 39.68
C GLN A 79 -28.29 8.16 39.70
N GLU A 80 -27.65 8.32 40.86
CA GLU A 80 -26.21 8.09 41.03
C GLU A 80 -25.84 6.63 40.73
N GLN A 81 -26.63 5.67 41.23
CA GLN A 81 -26.44 4.24 40.95
C GLN A 81 -26.62 3.92 39.47
N GLU A 82 -27.64 4.49 38.80
CA GLU A 82 -27.83 4.32 37.37
C GLU A 82 -26.66 4.91 36.57
N GLN A 83 -26.17 6.10 36.91
CA GLN A 83 -24.99 6.71 36.28
C GLN A 83 -23.72 5.88 36.47
N GLU A 84 -23.51 5.33 37.68
CA GLU A 84 -22.36 4.48 37.95
C GLU A 84 -22.44 3.18 37.15
N GLN A 85 -23.63 2.59 37.05
CA GLN A 85 -23.86 1.38 36.26
C GLN A 85 -23.70 1.64 34.76
N GLU A 86 -24.13 2.80 34.26
CA GLU A 86 -23.87 3.23 32.88
C GLU A 86 -22.38 3.43 32.62
N ARG A 87 -21.64 4.08 33.53
CA ARG A 87 -20.19 4.21 33.43
C ARG A 87 -19.48 2.86 33.40
N GLN A 88 -19.89 1.94 34.26
CA GLN A 88 -19.35 0.58 34.28
C GLN A 88 -19.58 -0.11 32.94
N ARG A 89 -20.82 -0.11 32.42
CA ARG A 89 -21.12 -0.66 31.09
C ARG A 89 -20.33 0.01 29.96
N GLN A 90 -20.15 1.34 30.02
CA GLN A 90 -19.33 2.06 29.04
C GLN A 90 -17.86 1.62 29.12
N SER A 91 -17.29 1.47 30.32
CA SER A 91 -15.91 1.02 30.49
C SER A 91 -15.70 -0.42 30.02
N GLU A 92 -16.64 -1.34 30.31
CA GLU A 92 -16.60 -2.72 29.83
C GLU A 92 -16.71 -2.78 28.29
N ALA A 93 -17.60 -1.96 27.71
CA ALA A 93 -17.72 -1.86 26.26
C ALA A 93 -16.46 -1.28 25.60
N GLU A 94 -15.83 -0.28 26.22
CA GLU A 94 -14.55 0.27 25.73
C GLU A 94 -13.42 -0.75 25.83
N GLU A 95 -13.33 -1.49 26.94
CA GLU A 95 -12.32 -2.52 27.12
C GLU A 95 -12.51 -3.66 26.12
N ALA A 96 -13.75 -4.13 25.92
CA ALA A 96 -14.06 -5.12 24.90
C ALA A 96 -13.71 -4.63 23.48
N ALA A 97 -14.00 -3.37 23.16
CA ALA A 97 -13.62 -2.76 21.88
C ALA A 97 -12.10 -2.66 21.72
N ARG A 98 -11.36 -2.32 22.79
CA ARG A 98 -9.89 -2.29 22.79
C ARG A 98 -9.31 -3.69 22.57
N GLN A 99 -9.82 -4.70 23.26
CA GLN A 99 -9.37 -6.10 23.09
C GLN A 99 -9.64 -6.60 21.66
N GLN A 100 -10.80 -6.29 21.08
CA GLN A 100 -11.10 -6.63 19.70
C GLN A 100 -10.16 -5.93 18.71
N ALA A 101 -9.92 -4.63 18.90
CA ALA A 101 -9.01 -3.86 18.05
C ALA A 101 -7.56 -4.38 18.15
N GLU A 102 -7.11 -4.79 19.34
CA GLU A 102 -5.79 -5.37 19.53
C GLU A 102 -5.68 -6.75 18.87
N ALA A 103 -6.69 -7.61 19.02
CA ALA A 103 -6.75 -8.91 18.36
C ALA A 103 -6.75 -8.77 16.83
N GLU A 104 -7.52 -7.83 16.28
CA GLU A 104 -7.52 -7.54 14.85
C GLU A 104 -6.16 -6.99 14.39
N ALA A 105 -5.54 -6.10 15.16
CA ALA A 105 -4.22 -5.56 14.86
C ALA A 105 -3.14 -6.66 14.87
N LEU A 106 -3.21 -7.61 15.80
CA LEU A 106 -2.32 -8.76 15.85
C LEU A 106 -2.54 -9.67 14.63
N ALA A 107 -3.78 -10.04 14.32
CA ALA A 107 -4.10 -10.86 13.15
C ALA A 107 -3.64 -10.20 11.85
N ARG A 108 -3.80 -8.88 11.73
CA ARG A 108 -3.35 -8.10 10.57
C ARG A 108 -1.82 -8.06 10.46
N ARG A 109 -1.11 -7.94 11.59
CA ARG A 109 0.36 -8.02 11.63
C ARG A 109 0.87 -9.40 11.24
N GLU A 110 0.24 -10.46 11.73
CA GLU A 110 0.60 -11.84 11.36
C GLU A 110 0.35 -12.10 9.87
N ALA A 111 -0.81 -11.68 9.34
CA ALA A 111 -1.10 -11.78 7.91
C ALA A 111 -0.10 -10.98 7.06
N GLU A 112 0.29 -9.78 7.50
CA GLU A 112 1.31 -8.99 6.80
C GLU A 112 2.70 -9.64 6.86
N GLN A 113 3.09 -10.23 8.00
CA GLN A 113 4.34 -10.97 8.12
C GLN A 113 4.37 -12.20 7.21
N GLN A 114 3.27 -12.97 7.17
CA GLN A 114 3.13 -14.11 6.27
C GLN A 114 3.23 -13.69 4.80
N ALA A 115 2.52 -12.62 4.41
CA ALA A 115 2.59 -12.08 3.05
C ALA A 115 4.00 -11.60 2.69
N ARG A 116 4.71 -10.96 3.62
CA ARG A 116 6.12 -10.55 3.43
C ARG A 116 7.04 -11.76 3.29
N GLU A 117 6.88 -12.78 4.12
CA GLU A 117 7.69 -13.99 4.05
C GLU A 117 7.46 -14.75 2.75
N GLU A 118 6.20 -14.86 2.31
CA GLU A 118 5.85 -15.48 1.04
C GLU A 118 6.42 -14.67 -0.14
N ALA A 119 6.28 -13.34 -0.13
CA ALA A 119 6.87 -12.48 -1.14
C ALA A 119 8.40 -12.62 -1.19
N LEU A 120 9.07 -12.73 -0.05
CA LEU A 120 10.51 -12.99 0.01
C LEU A 120 10.88 -14.37 -0.54
N LYS A 121 10.09 -15.42 -0.24
CA LYS A 121 10.29 -16.76 -0.79
C LYS A 121 10.12 -16.77 -2.31
N GLN A 122 9.07 -16.13 -2.82
CA GLN A 122 8.82 -16.00 -4.26
C GLN A 122 9.93 -15.20 -4.95
N ALA A 123 10.34 -14.06 -4.38
CA ALA A 123 11.44 -13.27 -4.93
C ALA A 123 12.77 -14.03 -4.95
N LYS A 124 13.08 -14.81 -3.90
CA LYS A 124 14.26 -15.68 -3.88
C LYS A 124 14.18 -16.79 -4.92
N ALA A 125 13.06 -17.49 -5.01
CA ALA A 125 12.85 -18.55 -5.98
C ALA A 125 12.94 -18.02 -7.43
N GLU A 126 12.40 -16.84 -7.70
CA GLU A 126 12.50 -16.21 -9.01
C GLU A 126 13.95 -15.77 -9.31
N ALA A 127 14.64 -15.18 -8.34
CA ALA A 127 16.05 -14.83 -8.48
C ALA A 127 16.93 -16.07 -8.75
N GLU A 128 16.67 -17.17 -8.05
CA GLU A 128 17.37 -18.45 -8.25
C GLU A 128 17.08 -19.04 -9.63
N ARG A 129 15.82 -19.03 -10.09
CA ARG A 129 15.48 -19.46 -11.46
C ARG A 129 16.17 -18.62 -12.52
N ARG A 130 16.20 -17.30 -12.35
CA ARG A 130 16.90 -16.40 -13.28
C ARG A 130 18.41 -16.64 -13.26
N ALA A 131 18.99 -16.92 -12.10
CA ALA A 131 20.40 -17.26 -11.98
C ALA A 131 20.73 -18.60 -12.64
N GLU A 132 19.88 -19.63 -12.45
CA GLU A 132 20.03 -20.93 -13.09
C GLU A 132 19.88 -20.81 -14.62
N GLU A 133 18.89 -20.06 -15.10
CA GLU A 133 18.70 -19.83 -16.55
C GLU A 133 19.90 -19.10 -17.16
N ALA A 134 20.42 -18.07 -16.48
CA ALA A 134 21.63 -17.37 -16.91
C ALA A 134 22.85 -18.30 -16.92
N ALA A 135 23.00 -19.18 -15.92
CA ALA A 135 24.06 -20.17 -15.86
C ALA A 135 23.95 -21.20 -16.99
N ARG A 136 22.75 -21.74 -17.26
CA ARG A 136 22.49 -22.65 -18.38
C ARG A 136 22.78 -21.99 -19.72
N GLN A 137 22.39 -20.73 -19.89
CA GLN A 137 22.68 -19.98 -21.12
C GLN A 137 24.18 -19.74 -21.29
N ALA A 138 24.90 -19.43 -20.21
CA ALA A 138 26.36 -19.30 -20.24
C ALA A 138 27.05 -20.61 -20.62
N GLN A 139 26.64 -21.73 -20.02
CA GLN A 139 27.14 -23.07 -20.36
C GLN A 139 26.87 -23.42 -21.82
N LEU A 140 25.66 -23.16 -22.33
CA LEU A 140 25.33 -23.43 -23.73
C LEU A 140 26.20 -22.60 -24.69
N ARG A 141 26.49 -21.34 -24.35
CA ARG A 141 27.39 -20.49 -25.14
C ARG A 141 28.82 -21.01 -25.11
N GLU A 142 29.29 -21.47 -23.96
CA GLU A 142 30.62 -22.05 -23.80
C GLU A 142 30.75 -23.34 -24.62
N GLU A 143 29.76 -24.24 -24.53
CA GLU A 143 29.73 -25.49 -25.31
C GLU A 143 29.68 -25.21 -26.82
N GLN A 144 28.86 -24.24 -27.26
CA GLN A 144 28.86 -23.82 -28.67
C GLN A 144 30.19 -23.21 -29.10
N ALA A 145 30.84 -22.42 -28.24
CA ALA A 145 32.14 -21.85 -28.55
C ALA A 145 33.22 -22.94 -28.62
N GLU A 146 33.14 -23.97 -27.77
CA GLU A 146 34.04 -25.12 -27.83
C GLU A 146 33.80 -25.97 -29.08
N GLN A 147 32.54 -26.28 -29.42
CA GLN A 147 32.20 -26.99 -30.65
C GLN A 147 32.71 -26.25 -31.89
N ARG A 148 32.49 -24.92 -31.97
CA ARG A 148 33.03 -24.11 -33.07
C ARG A 148 34.56 -24.17 -33.14
N ARG A 149 35.26 -24.10 -31.99
CA ARG A 149 36.72 -24.24 -31.96
C ARG A 149 37.17 -25.63 -32.42
N GLN A 150 36.46 -26.69 -32.05
CA GLN A 150 36.77 -28.05 -32.51
C GLN A 150 36.50 -28.22 -34.01
N GLU A 151 35.39 -27.67 -34.52
CA GLU A 151 35.05 -27.68 -35.94
C GLU A 151 36.08 -26.90 -36.77
N GLU A 152 36.45 -25.70 -36.31
CA GLU A 152 37.48 -24.87 -36.96
C GLU A 152 38.85 -25.58 -36.96
N ALA A 153 39.24 -26.18 -35.84
CA ALA A 153 40.49 -26.95 -35.74
C ALA A 153 40.47 -28.18 -36.68
N SER A 154 39.35 -28.89 -36.75
CA SER A 154 39.18 -30.04 -37.66
C SER A 154 39.24 -29.61 -39.13
N GLN A 155 38.52 -28.54 -39.50
CA GLN A 155 38.58 -27.97 -40.84
C GLN A 155 39.98 -27.49 -41.21
N GLN A 156 40.70 -26.86 -40.27
CA GLN A 156 42.07 -26.41 -40.52
C GLN A 156 43.01 -27.61 -40.73
N ALA A 157 42.88 -28.66 -39.91
CA ALA A 157 43.67 -29.88 -40.08
C ALA A 157 43.36 -30.58 -41.41
N GLU A 158 42.10 -30.61 -41.84
CA GLU A 158 41.70 -31.19 -43.12
C GLU A 158 42.26 -30.38 -44.30
N ARG A 159 42.14 -29.04 -44.27
CA ARG A 159 42.72 -28.15 -45.28
C ARG A 159 44.23 -28.34 -45.39
N GLN A 160 44.93 -28.42 -44.27
CA GLN A 160 46.38 -28.69 -44.27
C GLN A 160 46.72 -30.04 -44.91
N ARG A 161 45.97 -31.10 -44.61
CA ARG A 161 46.16 -32.41 -45.25
C ARG A 161 45.88 -32.37 -46.75
N GLN A 162 44.83 -31.68 -47.19
CA GLN A 162 44.52 -31.53 -48.61
C GLN A 162 45.59 -30.70 -49.35
N GLU A 163 46.08 -29.62 -48.76
CA GLU A 163 47.18 -28.82 -49.31
C GLU A 163 48.49 -29.62 -49.41
N GLU A 164 48.84 -30.40 -48.37
CA GLU A 164 50.02 -31.26 -48.39
C GLU A 164 49.90 -32.36 -49.46
N ALA A 165 48.73 -32.99 -49.58
CA ALA A 165 48.46 -33.98 -50.61
C ALA A 165 48.55 -33.38 -52.02
N ARG A 166 48.01 -32.17 -52.22
CA ARG A 166 48.09 -31.44 -53.49
C ARG A 166 49.54 -31.08 -53.83
N ARG A 167 50.32 -30.57 -52.87
CA ARG A 167 51.75 -30.27 -53.08
C ARG A 167 52.55 -31.52 -53.46
N LYS A 168 52.30 -32.65 -52.80
CA LYS A 168 52.93 -33.93 -53.16
C LYS A 168 52.56 -34.38 -54.57
N ALA A 169 51.29 -34.27 -54.96
CA ALA A 169 50.85 -34.60 -56.31
C ALA A 169 51.46 -33.69 -57.39
N GLU A 170 51.53 -32.38 -57.13
CA GLU A 170 52.16 -31.40 -58.03
C GLU A 170 53.68 -31.66 -58.16
N GLU A 171 54.37 -31.98 -57.07
CA GLU A 171 55.80 -32.32 -57.10
C GLU A 171 56.05 -33.62 -57.88
N GLU A 172 55.24 -34.65 -57.68
CA GLU A 172 55.36 -35.91 -58.42
C GLU A 172 55.09 -35.72 -59.92
N ALA A 173 54.08 -34.91 -60.28
CA ALA A 173 53.78 -34.56 -61.67
C ALA A 173 54.94 -33.79 -62.31
N LYS A 174 55.53 -32.82 -61.59
CA LYS A 174 56.69 -32.07 -62.08
C LYS A 174 57.91 -32.98 -62.29
N ARG A 175 58.22 -33.87 -61.34
CA ARG A 175 59.31 -34.85 -61.48
C ARG A 175 59.11 -35.78 -62.68
N LYS A 176 57.87 -36.24 -62.92
CA LYS A 176 57.54 -37.06 -64.10
C LYS A 176 57.74 -36.28 -65.41
N ALA A 177 57.26 -35.04 -65.46
CA ALA A 177 57.42 -34.18 -66.64
C ALA A 177 58.90 -33.88 -66.94
N GLU A 178 59.71 -33.57 -65.92
CA GLU A 178 61.16 -33.35 -66.07
C GLU A 178 61.90 -34.62 -66.53
N ALA A 179 61.54 -35.79 -65.99
CA ALA A 179 62.12 -37.06 -66.41
C ALA A 179 61.77 -37.41 -67.87
N GLU A 180 60.53 -37.16 -68.29
CA GLU A 180 60.10 -37.38 -69.69
C GLU A 180 60.78 -36.40 -70.65
N ALA A 181 60.90 -35.12 -70.28
CA ALA A 181 61.62 -34.13 -71.06
C ALA A 181 63.10 -34.49 -71.24
N LYS A 182 63.76 -34.96 -70.17
CA LYS A 182 65.15 -35.41 -70.23
C LYS A 182 65.33 -36.63 -71.15
N ARG A 183 64.42 -37.61 -71.08
CA ARG A 183 64.42 -38.77 -71.99
C ARG A 183 64.26 -38.37 -73.45
N LYS A 184 63.32 -37.46 -73.75
CA LYS A 184 63.13 -36.95 -75.12
C LYS A 184 64.37 -36.23 -75.65
N ALA A 185 65.02 -35.41 -74.81
CA ALA A 185 66.25 -34.72 -75.18
C ALA A 185 67.42 -35.70 -75.44
N GLU A 186 67.55 -36.75 -74.63
CA GLU A 186 68.56 -37.80 -74.83
C GLU A 186 68.31 -38.65 -76.08
N GLU A 187 67.05 -38.95 -76.41
CA GLU A 187 66.69 -39.64 -77.67
C GLU A 187 66.97 -38.78 -78.91
N GLU A 188 66.62 -37.49 -78.89
CA GLU A 188 66.94 -36.59 -80.01
C GLU A 188 68.44 -36.41 -80.21
N ALA A 189 69.21 -36.32 -79.12
CA ALA A 189 70.67 -36.24 -79.19
C ALA A 189 71.29 -37.51 -79.81
N LYS A 190 70.75 -38.70 -79.52
CA LYS A 190 71.18 -39.96 -80.13
C LYS A 190 70.78 -40.13 -81.59
N ARG A 191 69.71 -39.46 -82.08
CA ARG A 191 69.30 -39.52 -83.49
C ARG A 191 70.08 -38.55 -84.39
N LYS A 192 70.73 -37.53 -83.81
CA LYS A 192 71.52 -36.51 -84.53
C LYS A 192 73.03 -36.80 -84.55
N ALA A 193 73.49 -37.82 -83.82
CA ALA A 193 74.85 -38.34 -83.83
C ALA A 193 74.92 -39.64 -84.64
#